data_AF-A0A8T4I985-F1
#
_entry.id   AF-A0A8T4I985-F1
#
_cell.length_a   1.000
_cell.length_b   1.000
_cell.length_c   1.000
_cell.angle_alpha   90.00
_cell.angle_beta   90.00
_cell.angle_gamma   90.00
#
_symmetry.space_group_name_H-M   'P 1'
#
loop_
_entity.id
_entity.type
_entity.pdbx_description
1 polymer ?
#
loop_
_entity_poly.entity_id
_entity_poly.type
_entity_poly.pdbx_seq_one_letter_code
_entity_poly.pdbx_strand_id
1 'polypeptide(L)' 'PSEHRAIDATGTRRRLQALVAIGWPFSHIARHSGMHQRPLAELARAQNVTRRTAQRIETAYRQLCRLDPAADGVP' A
#
# COMPACT_ATOMS: atom_id res chain seq x y z
N PRO A 1 20.77 -8.91 1.58
CA PRO A 1 20.29 -7.51 1.46
C PRO A 1 19.39 -7.13 2.65
N SER A 2 19.72 -6.04 3.37
CA SER A 2 19.04 -5.68 4.62
C SER A 2 17.62 -5.15 4.39
N GLU A 3 16.61 -5.83 4.94
CA GLU A 3 15.19 -5.49 4.81
C GLU A 3 14.83 -4.09 5.34
N HIS A 4 15.65 -3.57 6.25
CA HIS A 4 15.48 -2.27 6.91
C HIS A 4 16.14 -1.10 6.17
N ARG A 5 16.81 -1.34 5.03
CA ARG A 5 17.42 -0.24 4.24
C ARG A 5 16.32 0.69 3.71
N ALA A 6 16.48 1.99 3.95
CA ALA A 6 15.63 3.03 3.38
C ALA A 6 15.85 3.12 1.86
N ILE A 7 14.76 3.24 1.10
CA ILE A 7 14.72 3.41 -0.35
C ILE A 7 13.68 4.49 -0.71
N ASP A 8 13.78 5.02 -1.93
CA ASP A 8 12.83 6.01 -2.45
C ASP A 8 11.38 5.49 -2.42
N ALA A 9 10.48 6.32 -1.89
CA ALA A 9 9.09 5.96 -1.65
C ALA A 9 8.16 6.19 -2.86
N THR A 10 8.65 6.69 -3.99
CA THR A 10 7.82 7.04 -5.15
C THR A 10 7.00 5.87 -5.65
N GLY A 11 7.61 4.67 -5.71
CA GLY A 11 6.90 3.45 -6.06
C GLY A 11 5.78 3.07 -5.07
N THR A 12 6.00 3.29 -3.78
CA THR A 12 5.02 3.04 -2.71
C THR A 12 3.87 4.03 -2.80
N ARG A 13 4.17 5.32 -2.94
CA ARG A 13 3.16 6.40 -3.06
C ARG A 13 2.25 6.18 -4.25
N ARG A 14 2.82 5.91 -5.44
CA ARG A 14 2.04 5.67 -6.67
C ARG A 14 1.08 4.49 -6.52
N ARG A 15 1.50 3.40 -5.87
CA ARG A 15 0.65 2.22 -5.65
C ARG A 15 -0.48 2.50 -4.66
N LEU A 16 -0.20 3.19 -3.55
CA LEU A 16 -1.23 3.59 -2.59
C LEU A 16 -2.26 4.52 -3.25
N GLN A 17 -1.80 5.52 -4.02
CA GLN A 17 -2.67 6.42 -4.77
C GLN A 17 -3.52 5.67 -5.79
N ALA A 18 -2.93 4.73 -6.53
CA ALA A 18 -3.67 3.92 -7.49
C ALA A 18 -4.75 3.06 -6.82
N LEU A 19 -4.46 2.42 -5.69
CA LEU A 19 -5.46 1.64 -4.96
C LEU A 19 -6.62 2.51 -4.45
N VAL A 20 -6.31 3.69 -3.92
CA VAL A 20 -7.35 4.65 -3.50
C VAL A 20 -8.19 5.11 -4.70
N ALA A 21 -7.56 5.39 -5.84
CA ALA A 21 -8.27 5.76 -7.06
C ALA A 21 -9.15 4.64 -7.63
N ILE A 22 -8.76 3.37 -7.44
CA ILE A 22 -9.58 2.19 -7.77
C ILE A 22 -10.77 2.05 -6.82
N GLY A 23 -10.74 2.68 -5.65
CA GLY A 23 -11.80 2.62 -4.64
C GLY A 23 -11.43 1.85 -3.38
N TRP A 24 -10.19 1.37 -3.25
CA TRP A 24 -9.75 0.68 -2.03
C TRP A 24 -9.47 1.66 -0.89
N PRO A 25 -10.19 1.59 0.25
CA PRO A 25 -9.89 2.42 1.41
C PRO A 25 -8.62 1.94 2.11
N PHE A 26 -7.95 2.84 2.83
CA PHE A 26 -6.73 2.47 3.58
C PHE A 26 -6.95 1.34 4.59
N SER A 27 -8.16 1.15 5.11
CA SER A 27 -8.52 0.01 5.96
C SER A 27 -8.33 -1.34 5.28
N HIS A 28 -8.77 -1.47 4.03
CA HIS A 28 -8.62 -2.68 3.24
C HIS A 28 -7.18 -2.87 2.79
N ILE A 29 -6.52 -1.80 2.36
CA ILE A 29 -5.10 -1.86 1.97
C ILE A 29 -4.23 -2.29 3.17
N ALA A 30 -4.53 -1.78 4.37
CA ALA A 30 -3.87 -2.14 5.63
C ALA A 30 -4.02 -3.63 5.94
N ARG A 31 -5.24 -4.16 5.83
CA ARG A 31 -5.53 -5.60 6.01
C ARG A 31 -4.69 -6.47 5.07
N HIS A 32 -4.66 -6.15 3.78
CA HIS A 32 -3.95 -6.95 2.77
C HIS A 32 -2.43 -6.81 2.82
N SER A 33 -1.91 -5.65 3.21
CA SER A 33 -0.47 -5.45 3.44
C SER A 33 0.01 -5.96 4.81
N GLY A 34 -0.93 -6.28 5.72
CA GLY A 34 -0.66 -6.56 7.14
C GLY A 34 -0.10 -5.37 7.91
N MET A 35 -0.37 -4.16 7.45
CA MET A 35 0.09 -2.90 8.05
C MET A 35 -1.06 -2.19 8.76
N HIS A 36 -0.77 -1.20 9.61
CA HIS A 36 -1.81 -0.36 10.19
C HIS A 36 -2.19 0.81 9.26
N GLN A 37 -3.43 1.28 9.35
CA GLN A 37 -3.97 2.36 8.50
C GLN A 37 -3.24 3.70 8.68
N ARG A 38 -2.94 4.08 9.93
CA ARG A 38 -2.20 5.32 10.26
C ARG A 38 -0.85 5.38 9.53
N PRO A 39 0.00 4.33 9.60
CA PRO A 39 1.19 4.21 8.76
C PRO A 39 0.93 4.38 7.27
N LEU A 40 -0.14 3.83 6.69
CA LEU A 40 -0.38 3.98 5.24
C LEU A 40 -0.59 5.44 4.83
N ALA A 41 -1.31 6.22 5.64
CA ALA A 41 -1.51 7.64 5.38
C ALA A 41 -0.17 8.41 5.41
N GLU A 42 0.73 8.07 6.32
CA GLU A 42 2.08 8.64 6.38
C GLU A 42 2.93 8.22 5.18
N LEU A 43 2.90 6.94 4.81
CA LEU A 43 3.64 6.39 3.67
C LEU A 43 3.21 7.02 2.34
N ALA A 44 1.95 7.42 2.20
CA ALA A 44 1.46 8.14 1.02
C ALA A 44 2.13 9.52 0.83
N ARG A 45 2.77 10.07 1.89
CA ARG A 45 3.48 11.37 1.86
C ARG A 45 4.99 11.23 2.10
N ALA A 46 5.46 10.04 2.44
CA ALA A 46 6.87 9.80 2.78
C ALA A 46 7.79 9.96 1.54
N GLN A 47 9.01 10.44 1.78
CA GLN A 47 10.07 10.50 0.76
C GLN A 47 10.84 9.18 0.67
N ASN A 48 11.04 8.51 1.81
CA ASN A 48 11.74 7.23 1.90
C ASN A 48 10.94 6.23 2.73
N VAL A 49 11.09 4.94 2.42
CA VAL A 49 10.50 3.82 3.15
C VAL A 49 11.51 2.69 3.29
N THR A 50 11.32 1.79 4.25
CA THR A 50 12.13 0.56 4.27
C THR A 50 11.81 -0.32 3.07
N ARG A 51 12.79 -1.09 2.62
CA ARG A 51 12.61 -2.08 1.55
C ARG A 51 11.46 -3.06 1.87
N ARG A 52 11.36 -3.50 3.12
CA ARG A 52 10.28 -4.36 3.60
C ARG A 52 8.91 -3.71 3.41
N THR A 53 8.75 -2.43 3.76
CA THR A 53 7.49 -1.70 3.56
C THR A 53 7.14 -1.61 2.08
N ALA A 54 8.10 -1.25 1.21
CA ALA A 54 7.86 -1.18 -0.22
C ALA A 54 7.39 -2.54 -0.80
N GLN A 55 8.00 -3.64 -0.36
CA GLN A 55 7.59 -4.99 -0.77
C GLN A 55 6.17 -5.35 -0.31
N ARG A 56 5.79 -5.02 0.92
CA ARG A 56 4.43 -5.30 1.44
C ARG A 56 3.37 -4.54 0.64
N ILE A 57 3.62 -3.26 0.33
CA ILE A 57 2.71 -2.45 -0.49
C ILE A 57 2.67 -2.94 -1.94
N GLU A 58 3.81 -3.36 -2.49
CA GLU A 58 3.85 -3.97 -3.83
C GLU A 58 3.00 -5.24 -3.90
N THR A 59 3.13 -6.13 -2.92
CA THR A 59 2.33 -7.37 -2.85
C THR A 59 0.84 -7.05 -2.73
N ALA A 60 0.46 -6.17 -1.80
CA ALA A 60 -0.94 -5.76 -1.64
C ALA A 60 -1.51 -5.14 -2.92
N TYR A 61 -0.73 -4.29 -3.60
CA TYR A 61 -1.12 -3.72 -4.89
C TYR A 61 -1.37 -4.79 -5.95
N ARG A 62 -0.46 -5.75 -6.12
CA ARG A 62 -0.60 -6.82 -7.13
C ARG A 62 -1.84 -7.69 -6.91
N GLN A 63 -2.27 -7.86 -5.66
CA GLN A 63 -3.48 -8.58 -5.32
C GLN A 63 -4.73 -7.74 -5.58
N LEU A 64 -4.79 -6.54 -4.98
CA LEU A 64 -5.98 -5.70 -4.98
C LEU A 64 -6.28 -5.05 -6.33
N CYS A 65 -5.27 -4.75 -7.16
CA CYS A 65 -5.50 -4.09 -8.45
C CYS A 65 -6.24 -4.97 -9.47
N ARG A 66 -6.42 -6.26 -9.16
CA ARG A 66 -7.15 -7.24 -10.00
C ARG A 66 -8.53 -7.57 -9.45
N LEU A 67 -8.86 -7.04 -8.27
CA LEU A 67 -10.11 -7.29 -7.58
C LEU A 67 -11.01 -6.06 -7.68
N ASP A 68 -12.31 -6.30 -7.75
CA ASP A 68 -13.32 -5.26 -7.66
C ASP A 68 -13.62 -4.94 -6.18
N PRO A 69 -13.39 -3.70 -5.70
CA PRO A 69 -13.72 -3.32 -4.33
C PRO A 69 -15.17 -3.61 -3.94
N ALA A 70 -16.13 -3.39 -4.85
CA ALA A 70 -17.55 -3.61 -4.57
C ALA A 70 -17.86 -5.09 -4.31
N ALA A 71 -17.18 -5.99 -5.03
CA ALA A 71 -17.29 -7.43 -4.83
C ALA A 71 -16.65 -7.90 -3.51
N ASP A 72 -15.69 -7.14 -2.96
CA ASP A 72 -15.01 -7.44 -1.68
C ASP A 72 -15.71 -6.77 -0.47
N GLY A 73 -16.89 -6.19 -0.66
CA GLY A 73 -17.68 -5.56 0.40
C GLY A 73 -17.17 -4.17 0.81
N VAL A 74 -16.42 -3.50 -0.06
CA VAL A 74 -16.12 -2.08 0.10
C VAL A 74 -17.37 -1.27 -0.28
N PRO A 75 -17.89 -0.41 0.62
CA PRO A 75 -19.07 0.41 0.36
C PRO A 75 -18.82 1.53 -0.65
#